data_AF-A0A1Y1JP69-F1
#
_entry.id   AF-A0A1Y1JP69-F1
#
_cell.length_a   1.000
_cell.length_b   1.000
_cell.length_c   1.000
_cell.angle_alpha   90.00
_cell.angle_beta   90.00
_cell.angle_gamma   90.00
#
_symmetry.space_group_name_H-M   'P 1'
#
loop_
_entity.id
_entity.type
_entity.pdbx_description
1 polymer ?
#
loop_
_entity_poly.entity_id
_entity_poly.type
_entity_poly.pdbx_seq_one_letter_code
_entity_poly.pdbx_strand_id
1 'polypeptide(L)'
;MVKHITFLNYYNDEYTYSLFCKCEEIIDGINRRQAVSIYQDKCNNIDDNYSDIFNSNIKEICCQSLEYLNKVYNGIHYDLLYKTGFKYLYYWLYKHKFKSNKESSNFKVIYKEIIKIFNDEISSVTYDKDYQSVT
;
A
#
# COMPACT_ATOMS: atom_id res chain seq x y z
N MET A 1 19.08 5.52 -16.04
CA MET A 1 18.65 6.57 -15.08
C MET A 1 17.54 7.44 -15.68
N VAL A 2 16.42 6.85 -16.16
CA VAL A 2 15.40 7.60 -16.96
C VAL A 2 13.94 7.26 -16.58
N LYS A 3 13.66 6.34 -15.65
CA LYS A 3 12.26 5.93 -15.34
C LYS A 3 11.53 6.76 -14.25
N HIS A 4 12.19 7.77 -13.66
CA HIS A 4 11.58 8.61 -12.60
C HIS A 4 10.88 9.88 -13.13
N ILE A 5 11.15 10.29 -14.37
CA ILE A 5 10.73 11.62 -14.86
C ILE A 5 9.23 11.68 -15.22
N THR A 6 8.57 10.55 -15.49
CA THR A 6 7.19 10.57 -16.01
C THR A 6 6.10 10.85 -14.96
N PHE A 7 6.43 10.85 -13.66
CA PHE A 7 5.44 11.08 -12.58
C PHE A 7 5.46 12.52 -12.02
N LEU A 8 6.45 13.33 -12.41
CA LEU A 8 6.66 14.70 -11.89
C LEU A 8 5.58 15.70 -12.35
N ASN A 9 4.75 15.37 -13.33
CA ASN A 9 3.75 16.30 -13.86
C ASN A 9 2.38 16.25 -13.13
N TYR A 10 2.22 15.44 -12.08
CA TYR A 10 0.91 15.28 -11.40
C TYR A 10 0.85 15.80 -9.96
N TYR A 11 1.99 16.04 -9.29
CA TYR A 11 2.01 16.53 -7.90
C TYR A 11 2.88 17.79 -7.80
N ASN A 12 2.22 18.90 -7.43
CA ASN A 12 2.70 20.28 -7.61
C ASN A 12 3.62 20.84 -6.50
N ASP A 13 4.25 20.03 -5.65
CA ASP A 13 5.30 20.54 -4.74
C ASP A 13 6.35 19.48 -4.34
N GLU A 14 7.58 19.96 -4.13
CA GLU A 14 8.76 19.20 -3.64
C GLU A 14 8.47 18.44 -2.32
N TYR A 15 7.51 18.95 -1.55
CA TYR A 15 7.08 18.39 -0.29
C TYR A 15 6.33 17.06 -0.45
N THR A 16 5.39 16.98 -1.39
CA THR A 16 4.68 15.72 -1.70
C THR A 16 5.64 14.66 -2.22
N TYR A 17 6.62 15.04 -3.03
CA TYR A 17 7.68 14.15 -3.50
C TYR A 17 8.50 13.58 -2.33
N SER A 18 8.94 14.43 -1.39
CA SER A 18 9.67 13.99 -0.20
C SER A 18 8.88 12.98 0.64
N LEU A 19 7.57 13.17 0.80
CA LEU A 19 6.71 12.21 1.51
C LEU A 19 6.62 10.87 0.77
N PHE A 20 6.51 10.88 -0.56
CA PHE A 20 6.51 9.66 -1.37
C PHE A 20 7.84 8.89 -1.24
N CYS A 21 8.98 9.59 -1.27
CA CYS A 21 10.28 8.95 -1.05
C CYS A 21 10.38 8.28 0.31
N LYS A 22 9.89 8.92 1.38
CA LYS A 22 9.85 8.30 2.72
C LYS A 22 8.96 7.05 2.74
N CYS A 23 7.80 7.09 2.09
CA CYS A 23 6.95 5.91 1.98
C CYS A 23 7.64 4.77 1.20
N GLU A 24 8.39 5.11 0.15
CA GLU A 24 9.20 4.16 -0.63
C GLU A 24 10.27 3.49 0.24
N GLU A 25 11.02 4.28 0.99
CA GLU A 25 12.03 3.76 1.94
C GLU A 25 11.40 2.82 2.98
N ILE A 26 10.23 3.17 3.51
CA ILE A 26 9.52 2.33 4.48
C ILE A 26 9.11 1.01 3.85
N ILE A 27 8.47 1.01 2.67
CA ILE A 27 7.96 -0.23 2.05
C ILE A 27 9.08 -1.15 1.57
N ASP A 28 10.19 -0.58 1.10
CA ASP A 28 11.37 -1.32 0.63
C ASP A 28 12.17 -1.89 1.81
N GLY A 29 12.15 -1.21 2.96
CA GLY A 29 12.75 -1.67 4.21
C GLY A 29 11.96 -2.75 4.95
N ILE A 30 10.85 -3.25 4.40
CA ILE A 30 10.05 -4.29 5.04
C ILE A 30 10.73 -5.65 4.93
N ASN A 31 10.96 -6.28 6.07
CA ASN A 31 11.31 -7.69 6.13
C ASN A 31 10.07 -8.54 5.80
N ARG A 32 9.99 -9.02 4.56
CA ARG A 32 8.85 -9.79 4.05
C ARG A 32 8.56 -11.05 4.87
N ARG A 33 9.60 -11.75 5.35
CA ARG A 33 9.40 -12.98 6.15
C ARG A 33 8.74 -12.66 7.48
N GLN A 34 9.19 -11.58 8.12
CA GLN A 34 8.59 -11.09 9.36
C GLN A 34 7.15 -10.63 9.13
N ALA A 35 6.89 -9.86 8.07
CA ALA A 35 5.56 -9.40 7.72
C ALA A 35 4.58 -10.58 7.51
N VAL A 36 5.00 -11.62 6.79
CA VAL A 36 4.21 -12.85 6.64
C VAL A 36 3.96 -13.50 8.00
N SER A 37 4.98 -13.70 8.82
CA SER A 37 4.81 -14.31 10.14
C SER A 37 3.84 -13.56 11.07
N ILE A 38 3.69 -12.24 10.91
CA ILE A 38 2.81 -11.41 11.75
C ILE A 38 1.39 -11.36 11.18
N TYR A 39 1.26 -11.25 9.85
CA TYR A 39 -0.01 -10.90 9.20
C TYR A 39 -0.65 -12.03 8.38
N GLN A 40 -0.01 -13.20 8.29
CA GLN A 40 -0.49 -14.30 7.46
C GLN A 40 -1.95 -14.66 7.76
N ASP A 41 -2.34 -14.80 9.03
CA ASP A 41 -3.70 -15.18 9.39
C ASP A 41 -4.74 -14.14 8.95
N LYS A 42 -4.39 -12.85 9.05
CA LYS A 42 -5.24 -11.74 8.60
C LYS A 42 -5.37 -11.71 7.07
N CYS A 43 -4.27 -11.98 6.37
CA CYS A 43 -4.22 -12.00 4.92
C CYS A 43 -4.73 -13.31 4.31
N ASN A 44 -4.95 -14.38 5.08
CA ASN A 44 -5.49 -15.64 4.56
C ASN A 44 -6.92 -15.47 4.00
N ASN A 45 -7.64 -14.44 4.46
CA ASN A 45 -9.00 -14.12 4.01
C ASN A 45 -9.05 -13.37 2.69
N ILE A 46 -7.91 -12.95 2.13
CA ILE A 46 -7.88 -12.32 0.80
C ILE A 46 -8.15 -13.38 -0.26
N ASP A 47 -8.99 -13.07 -1.25
CA ASP A 47 -9.40 -14.05 -2.25
C ASP A 47 -8.20 -14.51 -3.10
N ASP A 48 -7.94 -15.82 -3.10
CA ASP A 48 -6.90 -16.44 -3.92
C ASP A 48 -7.13 -16.22 -5.42
N ASN A 49 -8.35 -15.90 -5.85
CA ASN A 49 -8.68 -15.50 -7.23
C ASN A 49 -7.90 -14.25 -7.70
N TYR A 50 -7.38 -13.44 -6.77
CA TYR A 50 -6.54 -12.30 -7.11
C TYR A 50 -5.10 -12.67 -7.48
N SER A 51 -4.69 -13.92 -7.28
CA SER A 51 -3.33 -14.40 -7.61
C SER A 51 -2.97 -14.18 -9.08
N ASP A 52 -3.94 -14.30 -9.97
CA ASP A 52 -3.74 -14.08 -11.41
C ASP A 52 -3.55 -12.61 -11.78
N ILE A 53 -3.84 -11.69 -10.85
CA ILE A 53 -3.83 -10.25 -11.07
C ILE A 53 -2.47 -9.63 -10.74
N PHE A 54 -1.71 -10.25 -9.85
CA PHE A 54 -0.40 -9.76 -9.43
C PHE A 54 0.75 -10.60 -9.96
N ASN A 55 1.92 -9.97 -10.06
CA ASN A 55 3.20 -10.61 -10.40
C ASN A 55 3.80 -11.41 -9.24
N SER A 56 3.12 -11.47 -8.10
CA SER A 56 3.58 -12.14 -6.88
C SER A 56 2.38 -12.66 -6.08
N ASN A 57 2.64 -13.49 -5.08
CA ASN A 57 1.60 -14.04 -4.21
C ASN A 57 0.81 -12.91 -3.53
N ILE A 58 -0.51 -12.91 -3.69
CA ILE A 58 -1.40 -11.87 -3.14
C ILE A 58 -1.37 -11.83 -1.61
N LYS A 59 -1.24 -12.97 -0.94
CA LYS A 59 -1.14 -13.04 0.52
C LYS A 59 0.14 -12.39 1.02
N GLU A 60 1.27 -12.59 0.33
CA GLU A 60 2.52 -11.90 0.65
C GLU A 60 2.44 -10.39 0.39
N ILE A 61 1.80 -9.98 -0.71
CA ILE A 61 1.56 -8.56 -1.01
C ILE A 61 0.69 -7.92 0.08
N CYS A 62 -0.37 -8.60 0.51
CA CYS A 62 -1.21 -8.18 1.62
C CYS A 62 -0.37 -8.02 2.89
N CYS A 63 0.41 -9.03 3.28
CA CYS A 63 1.23 -8.97 4.50
C CYS A 63 2.24 -7.81 4.46
N GLN A 64 2.91 -7.61 3.33
CA GLN A 64 3.84 -6.49 3.15
C GLN A 64 3.11 -5.14 3.22
N SER A 65 1.90 -5.06 2.67
CA SER A 65 1.06 -3.85 2.72
C SER A 65 0.61 -3.52 4.15
N LEU A 66 0.22 -4.54 4.93
CA LEU A 66 -0.20 -4.35 6.32
C LEU A 66 0.97 -3.91 7.21
N GLU A 67 2.15 -4.52 7.06
CA GLU A 67 3.36 -4.08 7.79
C GLU A 67 3.77 -2.65 7.40
N TYR A 68 3.66 -2.30 6.12
CA TYR A 68 3.90 -0.94 5.65
C TYR A 68 2.97 0.07 6.33
N LEU A 69 1.66 -0.19 6.28
CA LEU A 69 0.67 0.69 6.91
C LEU A 69 0.88 0.75 8.43
N ASN A 70 1.16 -0.39 9.07
CA ASN A 70 1.46 -0.40 10.50
C ASN A 70 2.67 0.49 10.84
N LYS A 71 3.75 0.43 10.06
CA LYS A 71 4.90 1.34 10.24
C LYS A 71 4.52 2.80 10.01
N VAL A 72 3.79 3.09 8.93
CA VAL A 72 3.41 4.47 8.58
C VAL A 72 2.50 5.11 9.64
N TYR A 73 1.53 4.37 10.19
CA TYR A 73 0.49 4.94 11.06
C TYR A 73 0.72 4.70 12.56
N ASN A 74 1.40 3.61 12.93
CA ASN A 74 1.70 3.28 14.34
C ASN A 74 3.19 3.44 14.70
N GLY A 75 4.05 3.76 13.72
CA GLY A 75 5.45 4.08 13.97
C GLY A 75 5.66 5.50 14.51
N ILE A 76 6.88 5.77 15.01
CA ILE A 76 7.29 7.11 15.42
C ILE A 76 7.62 7.92 14.15
N HIS A 77 6.58 8.37 13.47
CA HIS A 77 6.69 9.15 12.24
C HIS A 77 5.85 10.42 12.35
N TYR A 78 6.39 11.53 11.86
CA TYR A 78 5.73 12.84 11.87
C TYR A 78 4.33 12.78 11.24
N ASP A 79 3.40 13.57 11.80
CA ASP A 79 1.95 13.72 11.52
C ASP A 79 1.52 13.94 10.04
N LEU A 80 2.37 13.70 9.06
CA LEU A 80 2.11 13.99 7.64
C LEU A 80 2.26 12.75 6.75
N LEU A 81 2.95 11.71 7.22
CA LEU A 81 3.05 10.43 6.51
C LEU A 81 1.71 9.69 6.46
N TYR A 82 0.84 9.86 7.46
CA TYR A 82 -0.48 9.24 7.49
C TYR A 82 -1.41 9.72 6.36
N LYS A 83 -1.21 10.92 5.79
CA LYS A 83 -2.02 11.37 4.64
C LYS A 83 -1.54 10.81 3.32
N THR A 84 -0.27 10.47 3.23
CA THR A 84 0.40 10.00 2.01
C THR A 84 0.54 8.48 1.98
N GLY A 85 0.47 7.82 3.13
CA GLY A 85 0.63 6.38 3.32
C GLY A 85 -0.21 5.56 2.35
N PHE A 86 -1.53 5.74 2.40
CA PHE A 86 -2.48 5.08 1.51
C PHE A 86 -2.25 5.40 0.03
N LYS A 87 -2.02 6.68 -0.31
CA LYS A 87 -1.77 7.11 -1.71
C LYS A 87 -0.54 6.43 -2.29
N TYR A 88 0.54 6.38 -1.53
CA TYR A 88 1.75 5.70 -1.94
C TYR A 88 1.54 4.19 -2.09
N LEU A 89 0.81 3.55 -1.17
CA LEU A 89 0.50 2.12 -1.26
C LEU A 89 -0.28 1.80 -2.54
N TYR A 90 -1.30 2.60 -2.87
CA TYR A 90 -2.05 2.46 -4.13
C TYR A 90 -1.10 2.52 -5.34
N TYR A 91 -0.23 3.53 -5.38
CA TYR A 91 0.75 3.68 -6.44
C TYR A 91 1.71 2.49 -6.52
N TRP A 92 2.25 2.05 -5.38
CA TRP A 92 3.22 0.95 -5.33
C TRP A 92 2.61 -0.37 -5.82
N LEU A 93 1.40 -0.69 -5.35
CA LEU A 93 0.66 -1.86 -5.79
C LEU A 93 0.38 -1.81 -7.30
N TYR A 94 -0.08 -0.67 -7.80
CA TYR A 94 -0.42 -0.50 -9.22
C TYR A 94 0.81 -0.59 -10.12
N LYS A 95 1.91 0.07 -9.75
CA LYS A 95 3.11 0.17 -10.59
C LYS A 95 3.98 -1.07 -10.54
N HIS A 96 4.14 -1.68 -9.36
CA HIS A 96 5.16 -2.72 -9.15
C HIS A 96 4.58 -4.12 -9.01
N LYS A 97 3.31 -4.26 -8.62
CA LYS A 97 2.73 -5.56 -8.31
C LYS A 97 1.66 -5.97 -9.30
N PHE A 98 0.85 -5.04 -9.78
CA PHE A 98 -0.25 -5.30 -10.70
C PHE A 98 0.24 -5.71 -12.08
N LYS A 99 -0.39 -6.72 -12.68
CA LYS A 99 -0.13 -7.14 -14.07
C LYS A 99 -0.78 -6.15 -15.03
N SER A 100 0.02 -5.59 -15.94
CA SER A 100 -0.41 -4.55 -16.87
C SER A 100 -1.51 -4.97 -17.86
N ASN A 101 -1.83 -6.26 -17.97
CA ASN A 101 -2.86 -6.80 -18.86
C ASN A 101 -4.21 -7.08 -18.15
N LYS A 102 -4.38 -6.63 -16.90
CA LYS A 102 -5.60 -6.83 -16.12
C LYS A 102 -6.40 -5.53 -15.99
N GLU A 103 -7.71 -5.66 -15.80
CA GLU A 103 -8.61 -4.51 -15.68
C GLU A 103 -8.39 -3.73 -14.37
N SER A 104 -8.40 -2.39 -14.48
CA SER A 104 -8.21 -1.48 -13.35
C SER A 104 -9.33 -1.52 -12.29
N SER A 105 -10.51 -2.01 -12.67
CA SER A 105 -11.64 -2.27 -11.76
C SER A 105 -11.26 -3.27 -10.67
N ASN A 106 -10.60 -4.38 -11.05
CA ASN A 106 -10.17 -5.41 -10.12
C ASN A 106 -9.10 -4.91 -9.16
N PHE A 107 -8.22 -4.02 -9.63
CA PHE A 107 -7.20 -3.39 -8.78
C PHE A 107 -7.82 -2.63 -7.60
N LYS A 108 -8.87 -1.82 -7.88
CA LYS A 108 -9.55 -1.04 -6.83
C LYS A 108 -10.22 -1.93 -5.78
N VAL A 109 -10.76 -3.08 -6.18
CA VAL A 109 -11.37 -4.04 -5.25
C VAL A 109 -10.32 -4.61 -4.30
N ILE A 110 -9.19 -5.07 -4.82
CA ILE A 110 -8.11 -5.63 -3.99
C ILE A 110 -7.55 -4.57 -3.05
N TYR A 111 -7.31 -3.36 -3.55
CA TYR A 111 -6.84 -2.26 -2.72
C TYR A 111 -7.81 -1.99 -1.55
N LYS A 112 -9.12 -1.97 -1.82
CA LYS A 112 -10.17 -1.84 -0.79
C LYS A 112 -10.10 -2.94 0.26
N GLU A 113 -9.89 -4.18 -0.15
CA GLU A 113 -9.79 -5.30 0.78
C GLU A 113 -8.57 -5.19 1.70
N ILE A 114 -7.40 -4.83 1.15
CA ILE A 114 -6.19 -4.61 1.96
C ILE A 114 -6.42 -3.50 2.99
N ILE A 115 -7.04 -2.38 2.59
CA ILE A 115 -7.35 -1.28 3.52
C ILE A 115 -8.36 -1.72 4.58
N LYS A 116 -9.39 -2.48 4.18
CA LYS A 116 -10.37 -3.02 5.11
C LYS A 116 -9.71 -3.89 6.18
N ILE A 117 -8.85 -4.83 5.79
CA ILE A 117 -8.12 -5.68 6.74
C ILE A 117 -7.29 -4.83 7.70
N PHE A 118 -6.59 -3.81 7.19
CA PHE A 118 -5.82 -2.90 8.06
C PHE A 118 -6.70 -2.18 9.09
N ASN A 119 -7.85 -1.66 8.65
CA ASN A 119 -8.75 -0.93 9.52
C ASN A 119 -9.44 -1.83 10.57
N ASP A 120 -9.84 -3.03 10.18
CA ASP A 120 -10.57 -3.96 11.06
C ASP A 120 -9.64 -4.62 12.10
N GLU A 121 -8.39 -4.89 11.74
CA GLU A 121 -7.50 -5.81 12.49
C GLU A 121 -6.26 -5.16 13.12
N ILE A 122 -5.96 -3.90 12.79
CA ILE A 122 -4.68 -3.26 13.15
C ILE A 122 -4.90 -1.83 13.66
N SER A 123 -5.81 -1.08 13.04
CA SER A 123 -6.13 0.27 13.47
C SER A 123 -7.17 0.28 14.58
N SER A 124 -6.84 0.84 15.75
CA SER A 124 -7.86 1.23 16.74
C SER A 124 -8.53 2.58 16.40
N VAL A 125 -8.24 3.16 15.23
CA VAL A 125 -8.59 4.54 14.85
C VAL A 125 -9.35 4.57 13.53
N THR A 126 -10.45 5.32 13.51
CA THR A 126 -11.33 5.55 12.37
C THR A 126 -10.64 6.40 11.27
N TYR A 127 -9.85 5.76 10.39
CA TYR A 127 -9.20 6.39 9.24
C TYR A 127 -10.10 6.52 7.99
N ASP A 128 -11.41 6.30 8.14
CA ASP A 128 -12.40 6.31 7.04
C ASP A 128 -12.40 7.61 6.19
N LYS A 129 -11.96 8.73 6.76
CA LYS A 129 -11.99 10.04 6.07
C LYS A 129 -10.86 10.23 5.05
N ASP A 130 -9.67 9.64 5.26
CA ASP A 130 -8.53 9.86 4.36
C ASP A 130 -8.60 8.95 3.12
N TYR A 131 -9.15 7.74 3.27
CA TYR A 131 -9.38 6.80 2.17
C TYR A 131 -10.30 7.37 1.07
N GLN A 132 -11.38 8.05 1.47
CA GLN A 132 -12.35 8.65 0.54
C GLN A 132 -11.73 9.72 -0.38
N SER A 133 -10.55 10.27 -0.04
CA SER A 133 -9.85 11.27 -0.87
C SER A 133 -8.99 10.67 -1.99
N VAL A 134 -8.83 9.35 -2.04
CA VAL A 134 -7.97 8.63 -2.99
C VAL A 134 -8.77 7.99 -4.13
N THR A 135 -10.06 7.73 -3.92
CA THR A 135 -10.98 7.07 -4.89
C THR A 135 -11.88 8.05 -5.60
#